data_AF-A0A964EUE2-F1
#
_entry.id   AF-A0A964EUE2-F1
#
_cell.length_a   1.000
_cell.length_b   1.000
_cell.length_c   1.000
_cell.angle_alpha   90.00
_cell.angle_beta   90.00
_cell.angle_gamma   90.00
#
_symmetry.space_group_name_H-M   'P 1'
#
loop_
_entity.id
_entity.type
_entity.pdbx_description
1 polymer ?
#
loop_
_entity_poly.entity_id
_entity_poly.type
_entity_poly.pdbx_seq_one_letter_code
_entity_poly.pdbx_strand_id
1 'polypeptide(L)'
;MSSFELVVILGLLVLGVGLLYTVVAPKRTLTPKTAAARPAKALEPAPPPDVQDLLRRADQHIGEGALDRASLLLSQATALEPDRPGLFFVQSRLLHAQGDPVKAVKTLEKACAARPEVTSWHCVRGHLLLELERPDLAAEAFRQALDLDPDDADGQAGLEEALRRGGGA
;
A
#
# COMPACT_ATOMS: atom_id res chain seq x y z
N MET A 1 -30.61 -57.24 13.14
CA MET A 1 -29.24 -56.83 12.78
C MET A 1 -28.36 -57.08 13.99
N SER A 2 -27.63 -58.19 13.95
CA SER A 2 -26.96 -58.77 15.10
C SER A 2 -25.57 -58.16 15.28
N SER A 3 -25.17 -57.87 16.52
CA SER A 3 -23.86 -57.32 16.90
C SER A 3 -22.66 -58.12 16.36
N PHE A 4 -22.88 -59.35 15.91
CA PHE A 4 -21.89 -60.19 15.24
C PHE A 4 -21.49 -59.71 13.84
N GLU A 5 -22.38 -59.09 13.06
CA GLU A 5 -22.03 -58.62 11.71
C GLU A 5 -21.14 -57.37 11.72
N LEU A 6 -21.30 -56.51 12.73
CA LEU A 6 -20.52 -55.27 12.86
C LEU A 6 -19.04 -55.54 13.20
N VAL A 7 -18.77 -56.60 13.97
CA VAL A 7 -17.41 -57.00 14.37
C VAL A 7 -16.66 -57.65 13.22
N VAL A 8 -17.36 -58.41 12.35
CA VAL A 8 -16.74 -59.05 11.17
C VAL A 8 -16.32 -58.00 10.12
N ILE A 9 -17.12 -56.96 9.92
CA ILE A 9 -16.80 -55.87 8.96
C ILE A 9 -15.64 -55.01 9.47
N LEU A 10 -15.58 -54.72 10.77
CA LEU A 10 -14.47 -53.94 11.34
C LEU A 10 -13.14 -54.73 11.34
N GLY A 11 -13.20 -56.06 11.54
CA GLY A 11 -12.02 -56.94 11.51
C GLY A 11 -11.38 -57.09 10.11
N LEU A 12 -12.18 -57.05 9.04
CA LEU A 12 -11.68 -57.14 7.66
C LEU A 12 -11.04 -55.84 7.16
N LEU A 13 -11.46 -54.69 7.69
CA LEU A 13 -10.90 -53.37 7.32
C LEU A 13 -9.49 -53.15 7.86
N VAL A 14 -9.16 -53.69 9.04
CA VAL A 14 -7.81 -53.55 9.64
C VAL A 14 -6.78 -54.44 8.95
N LEU A 15 -7.18 -55.60 8.40
CA LEU A 15 -6.30 -56.48 7.64
C LEU A 15 -5.98 -55.97 6.21
N GLY A 16 -6.85 -55.14 5.63
CA GLY A 16 -6.64 -54.55 4.29
C GLY A 16 -5.65 -53.40 4.25
N VAL A 17 -5.47 -52.66 5.35
CA VAL A 17 -4.55 -51.50 5.42
C VAL A 17 -3.11 -51.95 5.69
N GLY A 18 -2.92 -53.15 6.27
CA GLY A 18 -1.61 -53.74 6.54
C GLY A 18 -0.88 -54.31 5.32
N LEU A 19 -1.53 -54.43 4.16
CA LEU A 19 -0.96 -55.09 2.97
C LEU A 19 -0.51 -54.12 1.86
N LEU A 20 -0.73 -52.80 1.99
CA LEU A 20 -0.39 -51.83 0.94
C LEU A 20 0.95 -51.10 1.15
N TYR A 21 1.66 -51.33 2.27
CA TYR A 21 2.96 -50.67 2.53
C TYR A 21 4.18 -51.61 2.50
N THR A 22 4.05 -52.80 1.90
CA THR A 22 5.16 -53.77 1.73
C THR A 22 5.90 -53.63 0.39
N VAL A 23 6.35 -52.43 0.03
CA VAL A 23 7.41 -52.29 -0.98
C VAL A 23 8.67 -51.73 -0.32
N VAL A 24 9.46 -52.69 0.14
CA VAL A 24 10.87 -52.57 0.46
C VAL A 24 11.61 -52.03 -0.76
N ALA A 25 12.05 -50.77 -0.69
CA ALA A 25 13.05 -50.21 -1.59
C ALA A 25 14.44 -50.31 -0.92
N PRO A 26 15.50 -50.68 -1.65
CA PRO A 26 16.82 -50.94 -1.10
C PRO A 26 17.48 -49.67 -0.58
N LYS A 27 18.12 -49.76 0.59
CA LYS A 27 19.00 -48.72 1.13
C LYS A 27 20.20 -48.55 0.19
N ARG A 28 20.13 -47.61 -0.74
CA ARG A 28 21.31 -47.06 -1.41
C ARG A 28 22.12 -46.31 -0.37
N THR A 29 23.22 -46.92 0.07
CA THR A 29 24.31 -46.26 0.79
C THR A 29 25.01 -45.29 -0.16
N LEU A 30 24.42 -44.12 -0.35
CA LEU A 30 25.16 -42.95 -0.79
C LEU A 30 25.85 -42.40 0.46
N THR A 31 27.14 -42.67 0.59
CA THR A 31 27.98 -41.90 1.50
C THR A 31 27.87 -40.43 1.08
N PRO A 32 27.36 -39.52 1.92
CA PRO A 32 27.56 -38.12 1.65
C PRO A 32 29.07 -37.88 1.80
N LYS A 33 29.75 -37.62 0.69
CA LYS A 33 31.01 -36.87 0.72
C LYS A 33 30.65 -35.57 1.42
N THR A 34 30.96 -35.49 2.70
CA THR A 34 30.80 -34.31 3.55
C THR A 34 31.66 -33.18 2.96
N ALA A 35 31.13 -32.52 1.94
CA ALA A 35 31.38 -31.10 1.80
C ALA A 35 30.75 -30.49 3.04
N ALA A 36 31.59 -30.06 3.97
CA ALA A 36 31.15 -29.27 5.10
C ALA A 36 30.33 -28.10 4.55
N ALA A 37 29.01 -28.22 4.62
CA ALA A 37 28.13 -27.08 4.48
C ALA A 37 28.57 -26.15 5.60
N ARG A 38 29.24 -25.05 5.24
CA ARG A 38 29.42 -23.91 6.13
C ARG A 38 28.07 -23.70 6.81
N PRO A 39 27.99 -23.58 8.14
CA PRO A 39 26.72 -23.19 8.76
C PRO A 39 26.29 -21.92 8.02
N ALA A 40 25.15 -21.99 7.33
CA ALA A 40 24.56 -20.81 6.74
C ALA A 40 24.33 -19.89 7.92
N LYS A 41 25.17 -18.85 8.03
CA LYS A 41 25.01 -17.79 9.02
C LYS A 41 23.54 -17.40 8.93
N ALA A 42 22.78 -17.60 10.01
CA ALA A 42 21.36 -17.28 10.04
C ALA A 42 21.23 -15.88 9.45
N LEU A 43 20.57 -15.80 8.28
CA LEU A 43 20.43 -14.54 7.58
C LEU A 43 19.62 -13.68 8.55
N GLU A 44 20.22 -12.62 9.08
CA GLU A 44 19.44 -11.69 9.89
C GLU A 44 18.25 -11.24 9.03
N PRO A 45 17.03 -11.21 9.61
CA PRO A 45 15.87 -10.77 8.86
C PRO A 45 16.20 -9.40 8.29
N ALA A 46 15.94 -9.23 6.98
CA ALA A 46 16.22 -7.97 6.31
C ALA A 46 15.60 -6.82 7.13
N PRO A 47 16.29 -5.68 7.26
CA PRO A 47 15.74 -4.55 7.98
C PRO A 47 14.35 -4.21 7.41
N PRO A 48 13.39 -3.82 8.27
CA PRO A 48 12.06 -3.47 7.80
C PRO A 48 12.19 -2.38 6.73
N PRO A 49 11.37 -2.44 5.66
CA PRO A 49 11.46 -1.48 4.58
C PRO A 49 11.24 -0.07 5.12
N ASP A 50 12.04 0.87 4.62
CA ASP A 50 11.91 2.28 4.98
C ASP A 50 10.58 2.84 4.47
N VAL A 51 9.82 3.49 5.34
CA VAL A 51 8.51 4.05 4.99
C VAL A 51 8.66 5.11 3.90
N GLN A 52 9.72 5.93 3.94
CA GLN A 52 9.94 6.94 2.91
C GLN A 52 10.20 6.30 1.53
N ASP A 53 10.97 5.21 1.47
CA ASP A 53 11.15 4.38 0.26
C ASP A 53 9.82 3.83 -0.27
N LEU A 54 8.98 3.27 0.60
CA LEU A 54 7.66 2.75 0.25
C LEU A 54 6.78 3.83 -0.36
N LEU A 55 6.72 5.02 0.26
CA LEU A 55 5.95 6.15 -0.23
C LEU A 55 6.44 6.64 -1.59
N ARG A 56 7.76 6.77 -1.77
CA ARG A 56 8.36 7.19 -3.04
C ARG A 56 8.06 6.21 -4.18
N ARG A 57 8.13 4.91 -3.93
CA ARG A 57 7.81 3.87 -4.92
C ARG A 57 6.30 3.79 -5.21
N ALA A 58 5.46 3.98 -4.19
CA ALA A 58 4.03 4.08 -4.38
C ALA A 58 3.69 5.26 -5.30
N ASP A 59 4.30 6.42 -5.07
CA ASP A 59 4.11 7.62 -5.88
C ASP A 59 4.55 7.41 -7.34
N GLN A 60 5.68 6.73 -7.54
CA GLN A 60 6.11 6.32 -8.87
C GLN A 60 5.06 5.43 -9.57
N HIS A 61 4.54 4.42 -8.88
CA HIS A 61 3.51 3.54 -9.45
C HIS A 61 2.19 4.26 -9.73
N ILE A 62 1.85 5.30 -8.96
CA ILE A 62 0.70 6.18 -9.28
C ILE A 62 0.95 6.86 -10.63
N GLY A 63 2.14 7.43 -10.85
CA GLY A 63 2.52 8.05 -12.12
C GLY A 63 2.52 7.07 -13.31
N GLU A 64 2.81 5.80 -13.06
CA GLU A 64 2.75 4.72 -14.06
C GLU A 64 1.33 4.17 -14.28
N GLY A 65 0.34 4.60 -13.49
CA GLY A 65 -1.02 4.05 -13.51
C GLY A 65 -1.14 2.65 -12.89
N ALA A 66 -0.08 2.13 -12.26
CA ALA A 66 -0.05 0.84 -11.57
C ALA A 66 -0.68 0.95 -10.16
N LEU A 67 -1.95 1.34 -10.09
CA LEU A 67 -2.65 1.72 -8.86
C LEU A 67 -2.70 0.59 -7.82
N ASP A 68 -2.79 -0.67 -8.25
CA ASP A 68 -2.76 -1.83 -7.36
C ASP A 68 -1.42 -1.98 -6.64
N ARG A 69 -0.30 -1.72 -7.34
CA ARG A 69 1.03 -1.76 -6.74
C ARG A 69 1.21 -0.61 -5.76
N ALA A 70 0.74 0.57 -6.10
CA ALA A 70 0.74 1.73 -5.20
C ALA A 70 -0.07 1.45 -3.93
N SER A 71 -1.26 0.86 -4.06
CA SER A 71 -2.13 0.48 -2.93
C SER A 71 -1.46 -0.54 -2.00
N LEU A 72 -0.76 -1.53 -2.56
CA LEU A 72 0.00 -2.52 -1.76
C LEU A 72 1.11 -1.84 -0.95
N LEU A 73 1.89 -0.96 -1.58
CA LEU A 73 2.98 -0.25 -0.91
C LEU A 73 2.45 0.72 0.17
N LEU A 74 1.34 1.40 -0.09
CA LEU A 74 0.69 2.27 0.90
C LEU A 74 0.13 1.47 2.08
N SER A 75 -0.38 0.27 1.84
CA SER A 75 -0.82 -0.63 2.91
C SER A 75 0.35 -1.06 3.79
N GLN A 76 1.51 -1.37 3.20
CA GLN A 76 2.74 -1.67 3.94
C GLN A 76 3.22 -0.45 4.74
N ALA A 77 3.25 0.73 4.12
CA ALA A 77 3.61 1.97 4.81
C ALA A 77 2.67 2.26 5.99
N THR A 78 1.36 2.05 5.81
CA THR A 78 0.35 2.26 6.86
C THR A 78 0.54 1.30 8.04
N ALA A 79 0.94 0.05 7.76
CA ALA A 79 1.19 -0.94 8.80
C ALA A 79 2.44 -0.61 9.65
N LEU A 80 3.38 0.17 9.10
CA LEU A 80 4.61 0.57 9.78
C LEU A 80 4.44 1.90 10.52
N GLU A 81 3.91 2.93 9.85
CA GLU A 81 3.72 4.28 10.39
C GLU A 81 2.36 4.84 9.92
N PRO A 82 1.25 4.54 10.62
CA PRO A 82 -0.10 4.91 10.16
C PRO A 82 -0.37 6.42 10.15
N ASP A 83 0.32 7.19 11.00
CA ASP A 83 0.07 8.62 11.19
C ASP A 83 1.12 9.52 10.52
N ARG A 84 1.95 8.95 9.63
CA ARG A 84 2.97 9.73 8.92
C ARG A 84 2.30 10.73 7.97
N PRO A 85 2.56 12.05 8.05
CA PRO A 85 1.89 13.04 7.20
C PRO A 85 2.06 12.78 5.69
N GLY A 86 3.25 12.36 5.27
CA GLY A 86 3.54 12.03 3.88
C GLY A 86 2.73 10.84 3.34
N LEU A 87 2.25 9.95 4.22
CA LEU A 87 1.39 8.83 3.84
C LEU A 87 0.01 9.33 3.38
N PHE A 88 -0.58 10.29 4.09
CA PHE A 88 -1.85 10.90 3.69
C PHE A 88 -1.73 11.62 2.34
N PHE A 89 -0.61 12.29 2.08
CA PHE A 89 -0.36 12.94 0.79
C PHE A 89 -0.28 11.94 -0.38
N VAL A 90 0.47 10.85 -0.23
CA VAL A 90 0.56 9.85 -1.32
C VAL A 90 -0.77 9.07 -1.47
N GLN A 91 -1.49 8.82 -0.37
CA GLN A 91 -2.84 8.25 -0.42
C GLN A 91 -3.83 9.17 -1.14
N SER A 92 -3.79 10.49 -0.93
CA SER A 92 -4.67 11.41 -1.67
C SER A 92 -4.39 11.39 -3.15
N ARG A 93 -3.11 11.29 -3.55
CA ARG A 93 -2.72 11.13 -4.96
C ARG A 93 -3.24 9.81 -5.56
N LEU A 94 -3.18 8.71 -4.81
CA LEU A 94 -3.76 7.44 -5.25
C LEU A 94 -5.27 7.57 -5.45
N LEU A 95 -5.98 8.18 -4.50
CA LEU A 95 -7.43 8.38 -4.57
C LEU A 95 -7.83 9.25 -5.76
N HIS A 96 -7.08 10.32 -6.04
CA HIS A 96 -7.29 11.14 -7.22
C HIS A 96 -7.08 10.33 -8.50
N ALA A 97 -5.99 9.56 -8.59
CA ALA A 97 -5.73 8.69 -9.75
C ALA A 97 -6.78 7.58 -9.94
N GLN A 98 -7.49 7.19 -8.86
CA GLN A 98 -8.62 6.26 -8.89
C GLN A 98 -9.95 6.93 -9.29
N GLY A 99 -9.96 8.25 -9.52
CA GLY A 99 -11.16 9.00 -9.88
C GLY A 99 -12.05 9.39 -8.70
N ASP A 100 -11.49 9.46 -7.48
CA ASP A 100 -12.21 9.91 -6.28
C ASP A 100 -11.59 11.22 -5.71
N PRO A 101 -11.72 12.35 -6.43
CA PRO A 101 -11.15 13.64 -5.99
C PRO A 101 -11.76 14.13 -4.67
N VAL A 102 -12.99 13.75 -4.34
CA VAL A 102 -13.63 14.10 -3.06
C VAL A 102 -12.89 13.46 -1.88
N LYS A 103 -12.60 12.15 -1.93
CA LYS A 103 -11.80 11.50 -0.90
C LYS A 103 -10.35 11.95 -0.93
N ALA A 104 -9.82 12.28 -2.11
CA ALA A 104 -8.47 12.82 -2.25
C ALA A 104 -8.32 14.12 -1.44
N VAL A 105 -9.21 15.09 -1.62
CA VAL A 105 -9.20 16.36 -0.85
C VAL A 105 -9.26 16.08 0.65
N LYS A 106 -10.22 15.27 1.11
CA LYS A 106 -10.37 14.96 2.55
C LYS A 106 -9.14 14.29 3.14
N THR A 107 -8.44 13.46 2.37
CA THR A 107 -7.23 12.77 2.81
C THR A 107 -6.05 13.73 2.82
N LEU A 108 -5.94 14.59 1.81
CA LEU A 108 -4.91 15.63 1.72
C LEU A 108 -5.02 16.67 2.84
N GLU A 109 -6.24 17.01 3.26
CA GLU A 109 -6.47 17.90 4.40
C GLU A 109 -5.85 17.37 5.70
N LYS A 110 -5.77 16.05 5.88
CA LYS A 110 -5.04 15.45 7.01
C LYS A 110 -3.54 15.69 6.91
N ALA A 111 -2.98 15.59 5.70
CA ALA A 111 -1.57 15.89 5.45
C ALA A 111 -1.28 17.36 5.76
N CYS A 112 -2.05 18.29 5.17
CA CYS A 112 -1.92 19.73 5.42
C CYS A 112 -2.10 20.10 6.89
N ALA A 113 -3.03 19.48 7.61
CA ALA A 113 -3.22 19.74 9.04
C ALA A 113 -2.04 19.28 9.88
N ALA A 114 -1.39 18.16 9.50
CA ALA A 114 -0.25 17.63 10.23
C ALA A 114 1.07 18.36 9.90
N ARG A 115 1.22 18.89 8.69
CA ARG A 115 2.34 19.74 8.27
C ARG A 115 1.85 20.93 7.44
N PRO A 116 1.44 22.03 8.10
CA PRO A 116 0.89 23.19 7.41
C PRO A 116 1.94 23.95 6.60
N GLU A 117 3.24 23.72 6.83
CA GLU A 117 4.36 24.42 6.21
C GLU A 117 4.75 23.90 4.82
N VAL A 118 4.05 22.90 4.28
CA VAL A 118 4.38 22.31 2.98
C VAL A 118 3.56 22.99 1.87
N THR A 119 4.17 24.00 1.22
CA THR A 119 3.56 24.79 0.12
C THR A 119 2.87 23.92 -0.93
N SER A 120 3.57 22.92 -1.46
CA SER A 120 3.07 22.09 -2.55
C SER A 120 1.79 21.30 -2.20
N TRP A 121 1.55 20.99 -0.93
CA TRP A 121 0.34 20.29 -0.51
C TRP A 121 -0.90 21.17 -0.59
N HIS A 122 -0.74 22.47 -0.31
CA HIS A 122 -1.81 23.45 -0.47
C HIS A 122 -2.10 23.71 -1.96
N CYS A 123 -1.07 23.76 -2.83
CA CYS A 123 -1.28 23.85 -4.27
C CYS A 123 -2.05 22.62 -4.81
N VAL A 124 -1.65 21.40 -4.44
CA VAL A 124 -2.36 20.18 -4.84
C VAL A 124 -3.82 20.19 -4.33
N ARG A 125 -4.06 20.69 -3.12
CA ARG A 125 -5.42 20.84 -2.58
C ARG A 125 -6.23 21.83 -3.42
N GLY A 126 -5.64 22.96 -3.81
CA GLY A 126 -6.27 23.94 -4.70
C GLY A 126 -6.67 23.32 -6.04
N HIS A 127 -5.78 22.57 -6.68
CA HIS A 127 -6.06 21.89 -7.95
C HIS A 127 -7.21 20.88 -7.85
N LEU A 128 -7.21 20.04 -6.81
CA LEU A 128 -8.31 19.10 -6.58
C LEU A 128 -9.64 19.82 -6.32
N LEU A 129 -9.62 20.97 -5.66
CA LEU A 129 -10.82 21.79 -5.43
C LEU A 129 -11.33 22.44 -6.71
N LEU A 130 -10.44 22.83 -7.63
CA LEU A 130 -10.83 23.31 -8.96
C LEU A 130 -11.48 22.22 -9.81
N GLU A 131 -10.98 20.97 -9.74
CA GLU A 131 -11.58 19.81 -10.39
C GLU A 131 -13.00 19.53 -9.86
N LEU A 132 -13.21 19.75 -8.57
CA LEU A 132 -14.51 19.62 -7.92
C LEU A 132 -15.46 20.82 -8.12
N GLU A 133 -15.11 21.78 -8.99
CA GLU A 133 -15.86 23.01 -9.23
C GLU A 133 -16.11 23.84 -7.95
N ARG A 134 -15.11 23.87 -7.04
CA ARG A 134 -15.15 24.66 -5.79
C ARG A 134 -14.09 25.78 -5.82
N PRO A 135 -14.22 26.77 -6.73
CA PRO A 135 -13.19 27.77 -6.96
C PRO A 135 -12.89 28.65 -5.74
N ASP A 136 -13.89 28.97 -4.91
CA ASP A 136 -13.66 29.81 -3.72
C ASP A 136 -12.73 29.13 -2.71
N LEU A 137 -12.89 27.82 -2.52
CA LEU A 137 -12.04 27.04 -1.62
C LEU A 137 -10.68 26.74 -2.24
N ALA A 138 -10.62 26.59 -3.57
CA ALA A 138 -9.37 26.49 -4.27
C ALA A 138 -8.53 27.76 -4.09
N ALA A 139 -9.15 28.93 -4.25
CA ALA A 139 -8.50 30.22 -4.03
C ALA A 139 -7.95 30.34 -2.60
N GLU A 140 -8.69 29.86 -1.60
CA GLU A 140 -8.18 29.81 -0.22
C GLU A 140 -6.95 28.91 -0.09
N ALA A 141 -6.98 27.70 -0.66
CA ALA A 141 -5.83 26.80 -0.62
C ALA A 141 -4.60 27.39 -1.33
N PHE A 142 -4.77 28.04 -2.48
CA PHE A 142 -3.66 28.70 -3.17
C PHE A 142 -3.12 29.91 -2.40
N ARG A 143 -3.98 30.70 -1.72
CA ARG A 143 -3.51 31.75 -0.81
C ARG A 143 -2.67 31.19 0.33
N GLN A 144 -3.10 30.06 0.93
CA GLN A 144 -2.32 29.38 1.96
C GLN A 144 -0.94 28.94 1.43
N ALA A 145 -0.85 28.50 0.17
CA ALA A 145 0.44 28.21 -0.44
C ALA A 145 1.30 29.47 -0.60
N LEU A 146 0.71 30.56 -1.10
CA LEU A 146 1.42 31.83 -1.34
C LEU A 146 1.80 32.57 -0.05
N ASP A 147 1.09 32.34 1.06
CA ASP A 147 1.49 32.83 2.38
C ASP A 147 2.79 32.17 2.86
N LEU A 148 3.06 30.93 2.43
CA LEU A 148 4.28 30.19 2.75
C LEU A 148 5.43 30.50 1.78
N ASP A 149 5.09 30.59 0.49
CA ASP A 149 6.03 30.92 -0.59
C ASP A 149 5.36 31.88 -1.59
N PRO A 150 5.56 33.20 -1.42
CA PRO A 150 4.97 34.21 -2.29
C PRO A 150 5.38 34.10 -3.76
N ASP A 151 6.51 33.44 -4.04
CA ASP A 151 7.08 33.29 -5.38
C ASP A 151 6.73 31.93 -6.02
N ASP A 152 5.88 31.10 -5.38
CA ASP A 152 5.45 29.81 -5.93
C ASP A 152 4.56 30.01 -7.16
N ALA A 153 5.12 29.71 -8.33
CA ALA A 153 4.47 29.92 -9.62
C ALA A 153 3.18 29.10 -9.79
N ASP A 154 3.09 27.90 -9.20
CA ASP A 154 1.90 27.06 -9.25
C ASP A 154 0.76 27.66 -8.40
N GLY A 155 1.09 28.17 -7.21
CA GLY A 155 0.18 28.90 -6.35
C GLY A 155 -0.37 30.16 -7.01
N GLN A 156 0.49 30.94 -7.68
CA GLN A 156 0.07 32.17 -8.39
C GLN A 156 -0.89 31.83 -9.54
N ALA A 157 -0.49 30.90 -10.42
CA ALA A 157 -1.32 30.48 -11.55
C ALA A 157 -2.65 29.83 -11.08
N GLY A 158 -2.59 29.02 -10.03
CA GLY A 158 -3.75 28.38 -9.43
C GLY A 158 -4.74 29.39 -8.84
N LEU A 159 -4.24 30.41 -8.13
CA LEU A 159 -5.07 31.47 -7.57
C LEU A 159 -5.76 32.30 -8.68
N GLU A 160 -5.02 32.67 -9.72
CA GLU A 160 -5.60 33.38 -10.88
C GLU A 160 -6.73 32.57 -11.52
N GLU A 161 -6.51 31.28 -11.75
CA GLU A 161 -7.52 30.40 -12.34
C GLU A 161 -8.74 30.23 -11.42
N ALA A 162 -8.53 30.09 -10.10
CA ALA A 162 -9.59 30.00 -9.12
C ALA A 162 -10.46 31.27 -9.11
N LEU A 163 -9.84 32.45 -9.12
CA LEU A 163 -10.56 33.73 -9.16
C LEU A 163 -11.33 33.92 -10.47
N ARG A 164 -10.76 33.51 -11.60
CA ARG A 164 -11.43 33.57 -12.91
C ARG A 164 -12.69 32.70 -12.95
N ARG A 165 -12.66 31.52 -12.31
CA ARG A 165 -13.82 30.62 -12.21
C ARG A 165 -14.86 31.09 -11.17
N GLY A 166 -14.43 31.71 -10.07
CA GLY A 166 -15.33 32.18 -9.00
C GLY A 166 -15.98 33.55 -9.27
N GLY A 167 -15.30 34.45 -9.99
CA GLY A 167 -15.76 35.82 -10.27
C GLY A 167 -16.78 35.97 -11.40
N GLY A 168 -17.31 34.86 -11.93
CA GLY A 168 -18.28 34.84 -13.04
C GLY A 168 -19.76 34.83 -12.63
N ALA A 169 -20.08 35.08 -11.35
CA ALA A 169 -21.44 35.06 -10.81
C ALA A 169 -22.05 36.45 -10.64
#